data_AF-A0A7S3T7K3-F1
#
_entry.id   AF-A0A7S3T7K3-F1
#
_cell.length_a   1.000
_cell.length_b   1.000
_cell.length_c   1.000
_cell.angle_alpha   90.00
_cell.angle_beta   90.00
_cell.angle_gamma   90.00
#
_symmetry.space_group_name_H-M   'P 1'
#
loop_
_entity.id
_entity.type
_entity.pdbx_description
1 polymer ?
#
loop_
_entity_poly.entity_id
_entity_poly.type
_entity_poly.pdbx_seq_one_letter_code
_entity_poly.pdbx_strand_id
1 'polypeptide(L)'
;EEITTIMICNLPCRIMQEDLVSAVDSMGLAGRYDFLFVPKSHRPGSNLGYAFINFLSPDDAERCTRYFSGYTFAGTCSKKACSVKPARLQGAERNIAQFAGGQRKKTGARGPWMVAEVA
;
A
#
# COMPACT_ATOMS: atom_id res chain seq x y z
N GLU A 1 -16.02 10.80 9.60
CA GLU A 1 -15.28 10.70 8.32
C GLU A 1 -15.12 9.24 7.99
N GLU A 2 -15.36 8.85 6.74
CA GLU A 2 -15.17 7.49 6.28
C GLU A 2 -13.68 7.28 5.98
N ILE A 3 -13.08 6.27 6.62
CA ILE A 3 -11.66 5.95 6.46
C ILE A 3 -11.54 4.96 5.32
N THR A 4 -11.04 5.42 4.18
CA THR A 4 -10.80 4.59 2.99
C THR A 4 -9.31 4.37 2.76
N THR A 5 -8.46 5.31 3.18
CA THR A 5 -7.00 5.18 3.10
C THR A 5 -6.40 4.73 4.43
N ILE A 6 -5.62 3.68 4.37
CA ILE A 6 -4.86 3.16 5.51
C ILE A 6 -3.36 3.24 5.25
N MET A 7 -2.61 3.36 6.35
CA MET A 7 -1.17 3.29 6.40
C MET A 7 -0.77 2.01 7.13
N ILE A 8 -0.06 1.13 6.44
CA ILE A 8 0.53 -0.07 7.04
C ILE A 8 1.93 0.30 7.51
N CYS A 9 2.19 0.17 8.80
CA CYS A 9 3.46 0.41 9.47
C CYS A 9 4.14 -0.92 9.84
N ASN A 10 5.44 -0.85 10.12
CA ASN A 10 6.29 -2.00 10.45
C ASN A 10 6.38 -3.03 9.31
N LEU A 11 6.21 -2.59 8.07
CA LEU A 11 6.38 -3.44 6.91
C LEU A 11 7.84 -3.95 6.86
N PRO A 12 8.10 -5.26 6.68
CA PRO A 12 9.46 -5.75 6.52
C PRO A 12 10.13 -5.08 5.32
N CYS A 13 11.40 -4.69 5.45
CA CYS A 13 12.08 -3.87 4.44
C CYS A 13 12.17 -4.52 3.06
N ARG A 14 12.10 -5.85 2.97
CA ARG A 14 12.15 -6.58 1.69
C ARG A 14 10.81 -6.65 0.95
N ILE A 15 9.70 -6.30 1.58
CA ILE A 15 8.38 -6.35 0.95
C ILE A 15 8.26 -5.19 -0.04
N MET A 16 8.18 -5.50 -1.32
CA MET A 16 7.98 -4.50 -2.36
C MET A 16 6.48 -4.29 -2.63
N GLN A 17 6.19 -3.35 -3.52
CA GLN A 17 4.83 -3.03 -3.95
C GLN A 17 4.10 -4.27 -4.49
N GLU A 18 4.77 -5.08 -5.32
CA GLU A 18 4.22 -6.30 -5.92
C GLU A 18 3.88 -7.37 -4.88
N ASP A 19 4.73 -7.53 -3.85
CA ASP A 19 4.49 -8.46 -2.73
C ASP A 19 3.25 -8.03 -1.93
N LEU A 20 3.10 -6.72 -1.70
CA LEU A 20 1.96 -6.19 -0.95
C LEU A 20 0.66 -6.31 -1.75
N VAL A 21 0.69 -6.04 -3.06
CA VAL A 21 -0.43 -6.29 -3.98
C VAL A 21 -0.87 -7.75 -3.90
N SER A 22 0.08 -8.68 -4.03
CA SER A 22 -0.22 -10.12 -3.97
C SER A 22 -0.81 -10.55 -2.63
N ALA A 23 -0.31 -9.98 -1.53
CA ALA A 23 -0.84 -10.22 -0.19
C ALA A 23 -2.26 -9.70 -0.02
N VAL A 24 -2.57 -8.52 -0.59
CA VAL A 24 -3.91 -7.92 -0.55
C VAL A 24 -4.89 -8.70 -1.41
N ASP A 25 -4.48 -9.06 -2.63
CA ASP A 25 -5.31 -9.82 -3.56
C ASP A 25 -5.64 -11.21 -3.00
N SER A 26 -4.69 -11.85 -2.32
CA SER A 26 -4.89 -13.15 -1.66
C SER A 26 -5.95 -13.13 -0.54
N MET A 27 -6.30 -11.95 -0.02
CA MET A 27 -7.40 -11.79 0.94
C MET A 27 -8.77 -11.66 0.27
N GLY A 28 -8.84 -11.68 -1.06
CA GLY A 28 -10.08 -11.40 -1.81
C GLY A 28 -10.40 -9.90 -1.91
N LEU A 29 -9.41 -9.03 -1.65
CA LEU A 29 -9.52 -7.59 -1.84
C LEU A 29 -9.01 -7.14 -3.23
N ALA A 30 -8.75 -8.08 -4.14
CA ALA A 30 -8.42 -7.78 -5.53
C ALA A 30 -9.51 -6.91 -6.16
N GLY A 31 -9.11 -5.77 -6.75
CA GLY A 31 -10.02 -4.79 -7.33
C GLY A 31 -10.87 -4.00 -6.32
N ARG A 32 -10.61 -4.13 -5.01
CA ARG A 32 -11.28 -3.35 -3.94
C ARG A 32 -10.49 -2.12 -3.51
N TYR A 33 -9.36 -1.86 -4.15
CA TYR A 33 -8.49 -0.72 -3.90
C TYR A 33 -8.08 -0.10 -5.24
N ASP A 34 -7.87 1.22 -5.22
CA ASP A 34 -7.55 2.04 -6.40
C ASP A 34 -6.16 2.71 -6.29
N PHE A 35 -5.54 2.64 -5.12
CA PHE A 35 -4.21 3.16 -4.87
C PHE A 35 -3.45 2.28 -3.89
N LEU A 36 -2.22 1.92 -4.24
CA LEU A 36 -1.27 1.26 -3.35
C LEU A 36 0.12 1.82 -3.61
N PHE A 37 0.80 2.23 -2.56
CA PHE A 37 2.14 2.80 -2.66
C PHE A 37 3.06 2.35 -1.55
N VAL A 38 4.23 1.85 -1.93
CA VAL A 38 5.31 1.46 -1.00
C VAL A 38 6.53 2.35 -1.26
N PRO A 39 6.83 3.32 -0.38
CA PRO A 39 8.03 4.14 -0.49
C PRO A 39 9.31 3.31 -0.45
N LYS A 40 10.10 3.42 -1.53
CA LYS A 40 11.41 2.76 -1.65
C LYS A 40 12.45 3.50 -0.80
N SER A 41 13.32 2.74 -0.15
CA SER A 41 14.51 3.26 0.51
C SER A 41 15.59 3.62 -0.52
N HIS A 42 16.60 4.37 -0.07
CA HIS A 42 17.83 4.58 -0.85
C HIS A 42 18.59 3.26 -1.12
N ARG A 43 18.34 2.23 -0.31
CA ARG A 43 18.91 0.90 -0.52
C ARG A 43 18.12 0.14 -1.59
N PRO A 44 18.77 -0.41 -2.62
CA PRO A 44 18.09 -1.20 -3.64
C PRO A 44 17.41 -2.42 -3.01
N GLY A 45 16.18 -2.71 -3.46
CA GLY A 45 15.37 -3.81 -2.94
C GLY A 45 14.95 -3.64 -1.47
N SER A 46 14.85 -2.40 -0.98
CA SER A 46 14.36 -2.11 0.37
C SER A 46 13.31 -0.99 0.39
N ASN A 47 12.35 -1.07 1.30
CA ASN A 47 11.35 -0.03 1.59
C ASN A 47 11.69 0.76 2.88
N LEU A 48 10.91 1.82 3.16
CA LEU A 48 11.05 2.66 4.36
C LEU A 48 10.32 2.10 5.61
N GLY A 49 9.70 0.93 5.52
CA GLY A 49 9.00 0.26 6.62
C GLY A 49 7.51 0.58 6.73
N TYR A 50 6.93 1.22 5.71
CA TYR A 50 5.52 1.53 5.65
C TYR A 50 4.98 1.53 4.22
N ALA A 51 3.66 1.47 4.08
CA ALA A 51 2.92 1.53 2.83
C ALA A 51 1.58 2.25 3.01
N PHE A 52 1.01 2.74 1.91
CA PHE A 52 -0.32 3.33 1.86
C PHE A 52 -1.21 2.55 0.90
N ILE A 53 -2.46 2.35 1.29
CA ILE A 53 -3.47 1.71 0.44
C ILE A 53 -4.77 2.51 0.57
N ASN A 54 -5.39 2.88 -0.55
CA ASN A 54 -6.74 3.42 -0.57
C ASN A 54 -7.72 2.38 -1.09
N PHE A 55 -8.79 2.14 -0.33
CA PHE A 55 -9.87 1.24 -0.68
C PHE A 55 -11.06 2.00 -1.27
N LEU A 56 -11.85 1.30 -2.08
CA LEU A 56 -13.09 1.83 -2.66
C LEU A 56 -14.20 1.98 -1.61
N SER A 57 -14.13 1.22 -0.51
CA SER A 57 -15.10 1.24 0.57
C SER A 57 -14.41 1.27 1.94
N PRO A 58 -14.96 1.99 2.94
CA PRO A 58 -14.46 1.97 4.31
C PRO A 58 -14.56 0.57 4.95
N ASP A 59 -15.53 -0.26 4.56
CA ASP A 59 -15.62 -1.66 5.02
C ASP A 59 -14.40 -2.49 4.58
N ASP A 60 -13.93 -2.29 3.35
CA ASP A 60 -12.76 -3.00 2.82
C ASP A 60 -11.47 -2.50 3.51
N ALA A 61 -11.38 -1.21 3.80
CA ALA A 61 -10.30 -0.63 4.60
C ALA A 61 -10.28 -1.21 6.03
N GLU A 62 -11.45 -1.38 6.65
CA GLU A 62 -11.55 -1.98 7.98
C GLU A 62 -11.17 -3.47 7.97
N ARG A 63 -11.62 -4.24 6.97
CA ARG A 63 -11.23 -5.64 6.79
C ARG A 63 -9.71 -5.79 6.66
N CYS A 64 -9.11 -4.97 5.79
CA CYS A 64 -7.67 -4.93 5.61
C CYS A 64 -6.94 -4.55 6.91
N THR A 65 -7.47 -3.57 7.65
CA THR A 65 -6.95 -3.15 8.96
C THR A 65 -6.92 -4.29 9.96
N ARG A 66 -8.03 -5.03 10.10
CA ARG A 66 -8.14 -6.16 11.03
C ARG A 66 -7.18 -7.30 10.67
N TYR A 67 -7.00 -7.54 9.37
CA TYR A 67 -6.10 -8.60 8.90
C TYR A 67 -4.62 -8.25 9.11
N PHE A 68 -4.20 -7.05 8.70
CA PHE A 68 -2.78 -6.67 8.79
C PHE A 68 -2.36 -6.24 10.19
N SER A 69 -3.29 -5.90 11.08
CA SER A 69 -2.98 -5.62 12.48
C SER A 69 -2.48 -6.89 13.16
N GLY A 70 -1.20 -6.92 13.51
CA GLY A 70 -0.56 -8.11 14.09
C GLY A 70 0.03 -9.06 13.04
N TYR A 71 -0.17 -8.80 11.74
CA TYR A 71 0.31 -9.69 10.69
C TYR A 71 1.84 -9.69 10.59
N THR A 72 2.42 -10.87 10.52
CA THR A 72 3.85 -11.07 10.31
C THR A 72 4.09 -11.74 8.97
N PHE A 73 4.83 -11.09 8.09
CA PHE A 73 5.21 -11.69 6.81
C PHE A 73 6.21 -12.83 7.04
N ALA A 74 5.74 -14.06 6.83
CA ALA A 74 6.59 -15.26 6.81
C ALA A 74 7.63 -15.18 5.68
N GLY A 75 8.80 -15.80 5.88
CA GLY A 75 9.88 -15.78 4.90
C GLY A 75 10.75 -14.52 4.90
N THR A 76 10.48 -13.56 5.79
CA THR A 76 11.37 -12.41 6.02
C THR A 76 12.17 -12.57 7.31
N CYS A 77 13.37 -11.98 7.40
CA CYS A 77 14.15 -11.96 8.65
C CYS A 77 13.51 -11.07 9.74
N SER A 78 12.39 -10.40 9.45
CA SER A 78 11.74 -9.45 10.35
C SER A 78 10.69 -10.16 11.20
N LYS A 79 10.85 -10.10 12.52
CA LYS A 79 9.83 -10.54 13.50
C LYS A 79 8.79 -9.45 13.81
N LYS A 80 8.81 -8.33 13.08
CA LYS A 80 7.93 -7.20 13.36
C LYS A 80 6.52 -7.52 12.90
N ALA A 81 5.56 -7.40 13.82
CA ALA A 81 4.15 -7.39 13.49
C ALA A 81 3.78 -6.05 12.84
N CYS A 82 3.03 -6.14 11.74
CA CYS A 82 2.49 -4.99 11.06
C CYS A 82 1.46 -4.29 11.96
N SER A 83 1.42 -2.97 11.86
CA SER A 83 0.43 -2.14 12.56
C SER A 83 -0.26 -1.27 11.52
N VAL A 84 -1.58 -1.23 11.54
CA VAL A 84 -2.34 -0.42 10.60
C VAL A 84 -2.89 0.81 11.30
N LYS A 85 -2.82 1.96 10.64
CA LYS A 85 -3.37 3.22 11.12
C LYS A 85 -4.13 3.92 9.99
N PRO A 86 -5.16 4.72 10.28
CA PRO A 86 -5.75 5.61 9.30
C PRO A 86 -4.66 6.53 8.73
N ALA A 87 -4.62 6.68 7.40
CA ALA A 87 -3.69 7.62 6.78
C ALA A 87 -4.10 9.07 7.12
N ARG A 88 -3.11 9.96 7.28
CA ARG A 88 -3.38 11.39 7.47
C ARG A 88 -4.11 12.02 6.28
N LEU A 89 -3.88 11.49 5.08
CA LEU A 89 -4.54 11.90 3.85
C LEU A 89 -5.46 10.79 3.39
N GLN A 90 -6.74 11.10 3.31
CA GLN A 90 -7.78 10.21 2.85
C GLN A 90 -8.10 10.46 1.36
N GLY A 91 -8.40 9.39 0.63
CA GLY A 91 -8.76 9.39 -0.79
C GLY A 91 -7.57 9.18 -1.74
N ALA A 92 -7.80 8.42 -2.81
CA ALA A 92 -6.79 8.10 -3.81
C ALA A 92 -6.18 9.35 -4.47
N GLU A 93 -7.01 10.27 -4.96
CA GLU A 93 -6.54 11.46 -5.70
C GLU A 93 -5.53 12.30 -4.91
N ARG A 94 -5.81 12.54 -3.63
CA ARG A 94 -4.92 13.30 -2.74
C ARG A 94 -3.61 12.57 -2.49
N ASN A 95 -3.68 11.25 -2.30
CA ASN A 95 -2.49 10.42 -2.12
C ASN A 95 -1.65 10.32 -3.40
N ILE A 96 -2.29 10.19 -4.57
CA ILE A 96 -1.61 10.23 -5.88
C ILE A 96 -0.92 11.59 -6.07
N ALA A 97 -1.61 12.71 -5.83
CA ALA A 97 -1.01 14.03 -5.96
C ALA A 97 0.23 14.20 -5.08
N GLN A 98 0.16 13.72 -3.82
CA GLN A 98 1.28 13.83 -2.88
C GLN A 98 2.44 12.89 -3.22
N PHE A 99 2.16 11.62 -3.53
CA PHE A 99 3.19 10.59 -3.63
C PHE A 99 3.62 10.30 -5.07
N ALA A 100 2.71 10.39 -6.05
CA ALA A 100 3.06 10.24 -7.47
C ALA A 100 3.62 11.55 -8.06
N GLY A 101 3.26 12.71 -7.52
CA GLY A 101 3.81 14.02 -7.93
C GLY A 101 5.27 14.25 -7.53
N GLY A 102 5.76 13.54 -6.51
CA GLY A 102 7.10 13.71 -5.93
C GLY A 102 8.23 12.94 -6.63
N GLN A 103 7.91 11.92 -7.44
CA GLN A 103 8.91 11.30 -8.31
C GLN A 103 9.01 12.11 -9.60
N ARG A 104 10.17 12.77 -9.80
CA ARG A 104 10.56 13.45 -11.05
C ARG A 104 9.96 12.75 -12.27
N LYS A 105 9.04 13.43 -12.95
CA LYS A 105 8.42 13.00 -14.22
C LYS A 105 9.52 12.52 -15.18
N LYS A 106 9.64 11.21 -15.40
CA LYS A 106 10.20 10.71 -16.65
C LYS A 106 9.03 10.59 -17.63
N THR A 107 9.09 11.47 -18.61
CA THR A 107 8.22 11.59 -19.77
C THR A 107 7.87 10.25 -20.41
N GLY A 108 6.60 10.06 -20.77
CA GLY A 108 6.23 9.33 -21.98
C GLY A 108 5.62 7.92 -21.89
N ALA A 109 5.38 7.35 -20.71
CA ALA A 109 4.72 6.04 -20.61
C ALA A 109 3.77 5.97 -19.41
N ARG A 110 2.67 5.22 -19.57
CA ARG A 110 1.67 4.92 -18.52
C ARG A 110 2.37 4.68 -17.19
N GLY A 111 2.07 5.52 -16.20
CA GLY A 111 2.85 5.58 -14.96
C GLY A 111 2.70 4.30 -14.10
N PRO A 112 3.73 3.92 -13.33
CA PRO A 112 3.82 2.68 -12.54
C PRO A 112 2.88 2.61 -11.31
N TRP A 113 1.83 3.43 -11.28
CA TRP A 113 0.99 3.69 -10.11
C TRP A 113 -0.43 3.16 -10.27
N MET A 114 -0.82 2.77 -11.49
CA MET A 114 -2.09 2.08 -11.74
C MET A 114 -1.90 0.59 -11.54
N VAL A 115 -2.54 0.07 -10.49
CA VAL A 115 -2.86 -1.35 -10.37
C VAL A 115 -4.27 -1.56 -10.90
N ALA A 116 -4.38 -2.52 -11.82
CA ALA A 116 -5.59 -3.06 -12.44
C ALA A 116 -6.44 -2.09 -13.30
N GLU A 117 -6.11 -2.02 -14.59
CA GLU A 117 -7.14 -1.83 -15.61
C GLU A 117 -7.90 -3.18 -15.69
N VAL A 118 -9.13 -3.19 -15.18
CA VAL A 118 -10.08 -4.31 -15.34
C VAL A 118 -10.38 -4.49 -16.83
N ALA A 119 -10.18 -5.71 -17.33
CA ALA A 119 -10.77 -6.19 -18.58
C ALA A 119 -11.99 -7.05 -18.24
#